data_AF-A0A2D8RBY4-F1
#
_entry.id   AF-A0A2D8RBY4-F1
#
_cell.length_a   1.000
_cell.length_b   1.000
_cell.length_c   1.000
_cell.angle_alpha   90.00
_cell.angle_beta   90.00
_cell.angle_gamma   90.00
#
_symmetry.space_group_name_H-M   'P 1'
#
loop_
_entity.id
_entity.type
_entity.pdbx_description
1 polymer ?
#
loop_
_entity_poly.entity_id
_entity_poly.type
_entity_poly.pdbx_seq_one_letter_code
_entity_poly.pdbx_strand_id
1 'polypeptide(L)'
;MKAVISKRFALSALAMTLSMSVSATVISGYDVTDTASKDCGGASHGLYTNSLKLGSKKCAARSYSIGSGSTFLQSDDGTARLTGTALNPYGINAAFDLLFTGFTESYSVVKKGGSSNTADWNFYTGMSSDSRITVDGIDYYAQLVAAPGKSGKAPVFQFGTGANDKTNAFGGSVWMDIYAANGKPLYTGSKHWDLNFDLNYNEDLVPDINVPTPATLGLLVLGIAVTCLSRRKNSQAS
;
A
#
# COMPACT_ATOMS: atom_id res chain seq x y z
N MET A 1 -71.38 24.80 5.34
CA MET A 1 -69.92 24.71 5.64
C MET A 1 -69.24 24.05 4.45
N LYS A 2 -68.38 24.77 3.72
CA LYS A 2 -67.61 24.23 2.57
C LYS A 2 -66.16 24.06 3.01
N ALA A 3 -65.62 22.85 2.93
CA ALA A 3 -64.24 22.53 3.27
C ALA A 3 -63.31 22.87 2.10
N VAL A 4 -62.30 23.70 2.35
CA VAL A 4 -61.21 24.01 1.41
C VAL A 4 -60.06 23.06 1.71
N ILE A 5 -59.84 22.09 0.81
CA ILE A 5 -58.74 21.12 0.89
C ILE A 5 -57.49 21.79 0.31
N SER A 6 -56.58 22.22 1.18
CA SER A 6 -55.29 22.76 0.76
C SER A 6 -54.34 21.63 0.35
N LYS A 7 -54.10 21.46 -0.96
CA LYS A 7 -53.05 20.58 -1.48
C LYS A 7 -51.68 21.26 -1.29
N ARG A 8 -50.95 20.91 -0.23
CA ARG A 8 -49.53 21.25 -0.11
C ARG A 8 -48.72 20.18 -0.84
N PHE A 9 -48.18 20.51 -2.01
CA PHE A 9 -47.17 19.71 -2.69
C PHE A 9 -45.89 19.74 -1.87
N ALA A 10 -45.52 18.61 -1.28
CA ALA A 10 -44.21 18.41 -0.67
C ALA A 10 -43.16 18.38 -1.78
N LEU A 11 -42.36 19.44 -1.87
CA LEU A 11 -41.17 19.49 -2.72
C LEU A 11 -40.04 18.78 -1.98
N SER A 12 -40.04 17.44 -1.98
CA SER A 12 -38.93 16.65 -1.45
C SER A 12 -37.75 16.77 -2.42
N ALA A 13 -36.80 17.65 -2.08
CA ALA A 13 -35.53 17.76 -2.77
C ALA A 13 -34.75 16.45 -2.59
N LEU A 14 -34.68 15.67 -3.68
CA LEU A 14 -33.86 14.48 -3.80
C LEU A 14 -32.39 14.93 -3.92
N ALA A 15 -31.76 15.27 -2.79
CA ALA A 15 -30.32 15.41 -2.70
C ALA A 15 -29.71 14.00 -2.64
N MET A 16 -29.60 13.34 -3.80
CA MET A 16 -28.72 12.18 -3.94
C MET A 16 -27.28 12.68 -3.82
N THR A 17 -26.79 12.74 -2.59
CA THR A 17 -25.36 12.85 -2.32
C THR A 17 -24.70 11.61 -2.90
N LEU A 18 -24.08 11.78 -4.06
CA LEU A 18 -23.16 10.80 -4.64
C LEU A 18 -21.96 10.72 -3.69
N SER A 19 -22.04 9.84 -2.70
CA SER A 19 -20.88 9.41 -1.92
C SER A 19 -20.04 8.52 -2.82
N MET A 20 -19.29 9.13 -3.73
CA MET A 20 -18.25 8.40 -4.46
C MET A 20 -17.17 8.08 -3.44
N SER A 21 -16.88 6.79 -3.27
CA SER A 21 -15.69 6.36 -2.53
C SER A 21 -14.49 6.95 -3.25
N VAL A 22 -13.84 7.96 -2.64
CA VAL A 22 -12.59 8.49 -3.15
C VAL A 22 -11.55 7.40 -2.91
N SER A 23 -11.17 6.69 -3.97
CA SER A 23 -10.00 5.82 -3.93
C SER A 23 -8.76 6.68 -3.76
N ALA A 24 -7.82 6.23 -2.94
CA ALA A 24 -6.54 6.90 -2.75
C ALA A 24 -5.81 7.01 -4.09
N THR A 25 -5.19 8.16 -4.33
CA THR A 25 -4.44 8.44 -5.55
C THR A 25 -2.99 8.06 -5.34
N VAL A 26 -2.40 7.34 -6.30
CA VAL A 26 -0.95 7.06 -6.28
C VAL A 26 -0.20 8.38 -6.54
N ILE A 27 0.70 8.74 -5.63
CA ILE A 27 1.51 9.98 -5.68
C ILE A 27 2.98 9.70 -5.99
N SER A 28 3.43 8.47 -5.84
CA SER A 28 4.78 8.06 -6.21
C SER A 28 4.81 6.57 -6.53
N GLY A 29 5.58 6.18 -7.54
CA GLY A 29 5.72 4.80 -7.99
C GLY A 29 7.18 4.44 -8.25
N TYR A 30 7.52 3.20 -7.93
CA TYR A 30 8.88 2.69 -8.08
C TYR A 30 8.85 1.26 -8.60
N ASP A 31 9.80 0.95 -9.49
CA ASP A 31 10.18 -0.42 -9.79
C ASP A 31 11.03 -0.98 -8.65
N VAL A 32 10.77 -2.25 -8.31
CA VAL A 32 11.41 -2.95 -7.20
C VAL A 32 12.36 -4.00 -7.73
N THR A 33 13.62 -3.96 -7.28
CA THR A 33 14.64 -4.94 -7.66
C THR A 33 15.36 -5.52 -6.45
N ASP A 34 16.06 -6.63 -6.64
CA ASP A 34 16.91 -7.19 -5.59
C ASP A 34 17.95 -6.18 -5.09
N THR A 35 18.25 -6.23 -3.79
CA THR A 35 19.49 -5.65 -3.29
C THR A 35 20.68 -6.51 -3.70
N ALA A 36 21.89 -5.96 -3.68
CA ALA A 36 23.12 -6.72 -3.88
C ALA A 36 23.46 -7.74 -2.75
N SER A 37 22.49 -8.12 -1.91
CA SER A 37 22.67 -9.02 -0.78
C SER A 37 22.84 -10.47 -1.20
N LYS A 38 23.99 -11.04 -0.89
CA LYS A 38 24.31 -12.45 -1.12
C LYS A 38 24.31 -13.21 0.19
N ASP A 39 23.16 -13.77 0.56
CA ASP A 39 23.12 -14.71 1.66
C ASP A 39 23.58 -16.09 1.22
N CYS A 40 24.30 -16.77 2.12
CA CYS A 40 24.76 -18.14 1.93
C CYS A 40 25.60 -18.37 0.66
N GLY A 41 26.35 -17.36 0.22
CA GLY A 41 27.19 -17.41 -0.99
C GLY A 41 26.40 -17.49 -2.30
N GLY A 42 25.07 -17.26 -2.24
CA GLY A 42 24.16 -17.29 -3.38
C GLY A 42 24.12 -16.00 -4.20
N ALA A 43 23.18 -15.95 -5.14
CA ALA A 43 22.86 -14.75 -5.91
C ALA A 43 22.23 -13.67 -5.02
N SER A 44 22.21 -12.45 -5.54
CA SER A 44 21.38 -11.36 -5.00
C SER A 44 19.94 -11.82 -4.81
N HIS A 45 19.29 -11.36 -3.75
CA HIS A 45 17.91 -11.70 -3.46
C HIS A 45 17.22 -10.58 -2.68
N GLY A 46 15.91 -10.49 -2.83
CA GLY A 46 15.10 -9.47 -2.18
C GLY A 46 14.19 -10.03 -1.09
N LEU A 47 13.76 -11.29 -1.20
CA LEU A 47 12.95 -11.98 -0.18
C LEU A 47 13.75 -13.13 0.47
N TYR A 48 13.81 -13.13 1.80
CA TYR A 48 14.39 -14.20 2.60
C TYR A 48 13.37 -14.79 3.57
N THR A 49 13.03 -16.07 3.39
CA THR A 49 11.96 -16.75 4.15
C THR A 49 12.45 -17.44 5.42
N ASN A 50 13.75 -17.28 5.75
CA ASN A 50 14.43 -17.76 6.96
C ASN A 50 14.32 -19.26 7.27
N SER A 51 13.13 -19.79 7.59
CA SER A 51 12.92 -21.20 7.91
C SER A 51 12.22 -22.01 6.82
N LEU A 52 11.49 -21.37 5.90
CA LEU A 52 10.83 -22.07 4.80
C LEU A 52 11.86 -22.46 3.73
N LYS A 53 12.01 -23.76 3.48
CA LYS A 53 12.99 -24.32 2.53
C LYS A 53 12.28 -25.20 1.51
N LEU A 54 11.83 -24.61 0.41
CA LEU A 54 11.16 -25.33 -0.67
C LEU A 54 12.14 -25.67 -1.80
N GLY A 55 11.98 -26.84 -2.40
CA GLY A 55 12.86 -27.38 -3.45
C GLY A 55 14.17 -28.01 -2.95
N SER A 56 14.72 -27.60 -1.80
CA SER A 56 15.98 -28.15 -1.27
C SER A 56 16.19 -27.88 0.23
N LYS A 57 17.01 -28.69 0.91
CA LYS A 57 17.42 -28.45 2.30
C LYS A 57 18.55 -27.41 2.45
N LYS A 58 19.18 -27.02 1.33
CA LYS A 58 20.28 -26.05 1.28
C LYS A 58 19.79 -24.64 1.65
N CYS A 59 20.70 -23.77 2.07
CA CYS A 59 20.33 -22.42 2.48
C CYS A 59 19.68 -21.61 1.35
N ALA A 60 20.17 -21.76 0.11
CA ALA A 60 19.65 -21.06 -1.06
C ALA A 60 18.14 -21.26 -1.33
N ALA A 61 17.51 -22.29 -0.74
CA ALA A 61 16.06 -22.50 -0.83
C ALA A 61 15.21 -21.44 -0.10
N ARG A 62 15.85 -20.58 0.69
CA ARG A 62 15.24 -19.50 1.47
C ARG A 62 15.26 -18.15 0.76
N SER A 63 16.10 -18.01 -0.25
CA SER A 63 16.35 -16.74 -0.94
C SER A 63 15.59 -16.73 -2.25
N TYR A 64 14.84 -15.66 -2.48
CA TYR A 64 14.03 -15.44 -3.67
C TYR A 64 14.43 -14.11 -4.30
N SER A 65 14.76 -14.16 -5.59
CA SER A 65 15.13 -13.01 -6.42
C SER A 65 13.86 -12.35 -6.97
N ILE A 66 13.71 -11.05 -6.74
CA ILE A 66 12.54 -10.26 -7.15
C ILE A 66 12.48 -10.20 -8.68
N GLY A 67 11.33 -10.58 -9.21
CA GLY A 67 11.03 -10.54 -10.63
C GLY A 67 10.71 -9.13 -11.11
N SER A 68 10.99 -8.89 -12.39
CA SER A 68 10.59 -7.67 -13.10
C SER A 68 9.08 -7.42 -13.02
N GLY A 69 8.68 -6.15 -13.00
CA GLY A 69 7.27 -5.74 -12.87
C GLY A 69 6.77 -5.72 -11.43
N SER A 70 7.64 -5.98 -10.45
CA SER A 70 7.35 -5.73 -9.04
C SER A 70 7.41 -4.22 -8.77
N THR A 71 6.45 -3.70 -8.03
CA THR A 71 6.24 -2.26 -7.83
C THR A 71 6.01 -1.90 -6.37
N PHE A 72 6.44 -0.70 -6.01
CA PHE A 72 6.11 -0.04 -4.74
C PHE A 72 5.40 1.27 -5.06
N LEU A 73 4.14 1.39 -4.63
CA LEU A 73 3.27 2.54 -4.92
C LEU A 73 2.89 3.22 -3.62
N GLN A 74 3.12 4.53 -3.53
CA GLN A 74 2.69 5.35 -2.40
C GLN A 74 1.45 6.14 -2.78
N SER A 75 0.52 6.25 -1.85
CA SER A 75 -0.77 6.92 -2.05
C SER A 75 -0.91 8.18 -1.19
N ASP A 76 -1.77 9.10 -1.63
CA ASP A 76 -2.08 10.37 -0.95
C ASP A 76 -2.78 10.22 0.42
N ASP A 77 -3.34 9.04 0.69
CA ASP A 77 -3.96 8.70 1.99
C ASP A 77 -2.95 8.19 3.04
N GLY A 78 -1.65 8.21 2.71
CA GLY A 78 -0.58 7.74 3.59
C GLY A 78 -0.47 6.22 3.67
N THR A 79 -1.04 5.49 2.71
CA THR A 79 -0.77 4.07 2.48
C THR A 79 0.27 3.85 1.41
N ALA A 80 0.87 2.66 1.39
CA ALA A 80 1.67 2.22 0.27
C ALA A 80 1.50 0.73 0.00
N ARG A 81 1.61 0.33 -1.26
CA ARG A 81 1.45 -1.06 -1.68
C ARG A 81 2.72 -1.58 -2.35
N LEU A 82 3.20 -2.72 -1.89
CA LEU A 82 4.29 -3.47 -2.51
C LEU A 82 3.70 -4.73 -3.14
N THR A 83 3.77 -4.82 -4.46
CA THR A 83 3.25 -5.95 -5.24
C THR A 83 4.31 -6.51 -6.16
N GLY A 84 4.34 -7.83 -6.36
CA GLY A 84 5.32 -8.41 -7.26
C GLY A 84 5.46 -9.91 -7.13
N THR A 85 6.53 -10.42 -7.73
CA THR A 85 6.91 -11.83 -7.67
C THR A 85 8.39 -11.97 -7.33
N ALA A 86 8.77 -13.14 -6.84
CA ALA A 86 10.16 -13.51 -6.62
C ALA A 86 10.35 -15.01 -6.84
N LEU A 87 11.50 -15.41 -7.35
CA LEU A 87 11.81 -16.80 -7.69
C LEU A 87 13.03 -17.29 -6.90
N ASN A 88 12.94 -18.46 -6.29
CA ASN A 88 14.14 -19.09 -5.72
C ASN A 88 14.95 -19.84 -6.80
N PRO A 89 16.20 -20.24 -6.52
CA PRO A 89 17.04 -20.98 -7.48
C PRO A 89 16.51 -22.34 -7.93
N TYR A 90 15.40 -22.81 -7.36
CA TYR A 90 14.75 -24.08 -7.68
C TYR A 90 13.44 -23.89 -8.47
N GLY A 91 13.15 -22.66 -8.91
CA GLY A 91 11.95 -22.36 -9.70
C GLY A 91 10.67 -22.24 -8.88
N ILE A 92 10.76 -22.16 -7.55
CA ILE A 92 9.59 -21.93 -6.70
C ILE A 92 9.26 -20.44 -6.69
N ASN A 93 8.04 -20.11 -7.10
CA ASN A 93 7.54 -18.74 -7.16
C ASN A 93 6.94 -18.30 -5.82
N ALA A 94 7.23 -17.06 -5.45
CA ALA A 94 6.60 -16.32 -4.38
C ALA A 94 5.95 -15.07 -4.97
N ALA A 95 4.63 -14.88 -4.82
CA ALA A 95 3.95 -13.64 -5.17
C ALA A 95 3.65 -12.87 -3.90
N PHE A 96 3.94 -11.57 -3.85
CA PHE A 96 3.67 -10.74 -2.67
C PHE A 96 2.71 -9.61 -3.03
N ASP A 97 1.80 -9.34 -2.09
CA ASP A 97 0.83 -8.24 -2.14
C ASP A 97 0.67 -7.71 -0.71
N LEU A 98 1.39 -6.62 -0.43
CA LEU A 98 1.53 -6.07 0.91
C LEU A 98 1.03 -4.63 0.93
N LEU A 99 0.07 -4.32 1.80
CA LEU A 99 -0.46 -2.98 2.00
C LEU A 99 0.05 -2.43 3.33
N PHE A 100 0.95 -1.46 3.25
CA PHE A 100 1.51 -0.73 4.38
C PHE A 100 0.63 0.46 4.75
N THR A 101 0.55 0.74 6.05
CA THR A 101 -0.27 1.82 6.63
C THR A 101 0.50 2.54 7.73
N GLY A 102 -0.03 3.67 8.20
CA GLY A 102 0.56 4.40 9.32
C GLY A 102 1.90 5.04 8.97
N PHE A 103 1.93 5.78 7.86
CA PHE A 103 3.07 6.57 7.41
C PHE A 103 3.58 7.52 8.48
N THR A 104 4.91 7.63 8.60
CA THR A 104 5.60 8.59 9.46
C THR A 104 6.99 8.88 8.90
N GLU A 105 7.44 10.12 9.04
CA GLU A 105 8.77 10.59 8.64
C GLU A 105 9.84 10.29 9.70
N SER A 106 9.44 9.76 10.86
CA SER A 106 10.37 9.46 11.94
C SER A 106 10.00 8.18 12.68
N TYR A 107 11.03 7.39 12.98
CA TYR A 107 10.92 6.18 13.79
C TYR A 107 12.25 5.87 14.49
N SER A 108 12.20 5.43 15.75
CA SER A 108 13.39 5.31 16.60
C SER A 108 14.18 4.01 16.41
N VAL A 109 13.53 2.95 15.92
CA VAL A 109 14.14 1.62 15.79
C VAL A 109 14.19 1.22 14.32
N VAL A 110 15.39 1.17 13.76
CA VAL A 110 15.57 0.98 12.31
C VAL A 110 16.64 -0.07 12.02
N LYS A 111 16.57 -0.70 10.84
CA LYS A 111 17.62 -1.60 10.31
C LYS A 111 18.72 -0.73 9.68
N LYS A 112 19.99 -0.90 10.05
CA LYS A 112 21.11 -0.02 9.64
C LYS A 112 22.23 -0.72 8.87
N GLY A 113 21.97 -1.88 8.25
CA GLY A 113 22.99 -2.61 7.51
C GLY A 113 23.43 -1.95 6.19
N GLY A 114 22.63 -1.02 5.65
CA GLY A 114 22.93 -0.27 4.43
C GLY A 114 23.66 1.04 4.73
N SER A 115 22.92 2.03 5.23
CA SER A 115 23.43 3.34 5.64
C SER A 115 23.18 3.63 7.12
N SER A 116 24.08 4.39 7.75
CA SER A 116 23.88 4.97 9.09
C SER A 116 23.17 6.33 9.07
N ASN A 117 23.13 6.98 7.91
CA ASN A 117 22.40 8.23 7.69
C ASN A 117 20.94 7.91 7.33
N THR A 118 20.02 8.40 8.15
CA THR A 118 18.58 8.14 8.04
C THR A 118 17.78 9.43 7.77
N ALA A 119 18.44 10.50 7.30
CA ALA A 119 17.82 11.82 7.18
C ALA A 119 16.67 11.88 6.17
N ASP A 120 16.69 11.02 5.15
CA ASP A 120 15.66 10.92 4.11
C ASP A 120 14.76 9.68 4.27
N TRP A 121 14.84 9.01 5.43
CA TRP A 121 14.07 7.79 5.65
C TRP A 121 12.65 8.09 6.06
N ASN A 122 11.74 7.29 5.52
CA ASN A 122 10.34 7.30 5.86
C ASN A 122 9.90 5.89 6.24
N PHE A 123 8.78 5.79 6.96
CA PHE A 123 8.39 4.55 7.61
C PHE A 123 6.88 4.31 7.49
N TYR A 124 6.51 3.04 7.50
CA TYR A 124 5.12 2.62 7.67
C TYR A 124 5.03 1.70 8.88
N THR A 125 4.24 2.13 9.87
CA THR A 125 4.16 1.46 11.19
C THR A 125 3.09 0.38 11.27
N GLY A 126 2.29 0.23 10.22
CA GLY A 126 1.23 -0.76 10.11
C GLY A 126 1.26 -1.52 8.78
N MET A 127 0.51 -2.61 8.75
CA MET A 127 0.28 -3.43 7.57
C MET A 127 -1.17 -3.94 7.65
N SER A 128 -1.88 -3.93 6.53
CA SER A 128 -3.26 -4.42 6.45
C SER A 128 -3.32 -5.93 6.67
N SER A 129 -4.41 -6.42 7.28
CA SER A 129 -4.56 -7.83 7.66
C SER A 129 -4.68 -8.80 6.48
N ASP A 130 -4.95 -8.30 5.27
CA ASP A 130 -5.00 -9.07 4.03
C ASP A 130 -3.65 -9.14 3.29
N SER A 131 -2.63 -8.44 3.81
CA SER A 131 -1.26 -8.49 3.26
C SER A 131 -0.72 -9.91 3.32
N ARG A 132 -0.26 -10.41 2.17
CA ARG A 132 0.17 -11.81 2.04
C ARG A 132 1.30 -12.02 1.06
N ILE A 133 1.97 -13.16 1.22
CA ILE A 133 2.94 -13.72 0.29
C ILE A 133 2.48 -15.14 -0.04
N THR A 134 2.17 -15.40 -1.31
CA THR A 134 1.78 -16.72 -1.81
C THR A 134 3.02 -17.44 -2.32
N VAL A 135 3.44 -18.52 -1.67
CA VAL A 135 4.58 -19.34 -2.09
C VAL A 135 4.08 -20.70 -2.54
N ASP A 136 4.35 -21.06 -3.79
CA ASP A 136 3.91 -22.34 -4.40
C ASP A 136 2.39 -22.60 -4.23
N GLY A 137 1.58 -21.55 -4.38
CA GLY A 137 0.13 -21.61 -4.23
C GLY A 137 -0.40 -21.62 -2.78
N ILE A 138 0.48 -21.50 -1.78
CA ILE A 138 0.10 -21.41 -0.37
C ILE A 138 0.18 -19.97 0.11
N ASP A 139 -0.92 -19.44 0.64
CA ASP A 139 -0.97 -18.09 1.21
C ASP A 139 -0.38 -18.04 2.62
N TYR A 140 0.58 -17.12 2.79
CA TYR A 140 1.19 -16.77 4.05
C TYR A 140 0.86 -15.31 4.38
N TYR A 141 0.12 -15.07 5.47
CA TYR A 141 -0.33 -13.74 5.86
C TYR A 141 0.77 -13.04 6.66
N ALA A 142 1.12 -11.83 6.24
CA ALA A 142 2.22 -11.06 6.81
C ALA A 142 1.71 -10.03 7.82
N GLN A 143 2.47 -9.85 8.90
CA GLN A 143 2.35 -8.71 9.80
C GLN A 143 3.75 -8.16 10.08
N LEU A 144 3.87 -6.86 10.30
CA LEU A 144 5.15 -6.29 10.74
C LEU A 144 5.54 -6.91 12.09
N VAL A 145 6.83 -7.20 12.30
CA VAL A 145 7.33 -7.70 13.59
C VAL A 145 7.03 -6.72 14.75
N ALA A 146 6.85 -5.43 14.45
CA ALA A 146 6.46 -4.39 15.39
C ALA A 146 4.93 -4.27 15.61
N ALA A 147 4.09 -5.01 14.88
CA ALA A 147 2.63 -4.88 14.89
C ALA A 147 1.92 -5.98 15.71
N PRO A 148 0.68 -5.71 16.16
CA PRO A 148 0.35 -4.61 17.08
C PRO A 148 0.90 -4.90 18.49
N GLY A 149 1.33 -3.85 19.22
CA GLY A 149 1.77 -3.96 20.63
C GLY A 149 3.28 -4.08 20.85
N LYS A 150 4.08 -4.16 19.78
CA LYS A 150 5.55 -4.06 19.82
C LYS A 150 6.09 -2.81 19.13
N SER A 151 5.22 -1.84 18.83
CA SER A 151 5.63 -0.57 18.22
C SER A 151 6.65 0.15 19.10
N GLY A 152 7.73 0.63 18.48
CA GLY A 152 8.88 1.25 19.14
C GLY A 152 9.91 0.25 19.70
N LYS A 153 9.72 -1.06 19.49
CA LYS A 153 10.64 -2.10 19.99
C LYS A 153 11.29 -2.95 18.90
N ALA A 154 10.84 -2.84 17.66
CA ALA A 154 11.36 -3.55 16.51
C ALA A 154 11.30 -2.66 15.27
N PRO A 155 12.14 -2.89 14.26
CA PRO A 155 12.03 -2.20 12.99
C PRO A 155 10.66 -2.41 12.33
N VAL A 156 10.19 -1.36 11.67
CA VAL A 156 9.00 -1.37 10.81
C VAL A 156 9.43 -1.36 9.34
N PHE A 157 8.49 -1.25 8.40
CA PHE A 157 8.89 -0.99 7.02
C PHE A 157 9.52 0.40 6.93
N GLN A 158 10.72 0.45 6.35
CA GLN A 158 11.51 1.65 6.14
C GLN A 158 11.88 1.77 4.66
N PHE A 159 11.92 2.99 4.13
CA PHE A 159 12.42 3.28 2.79
C PHE A 159 13.15 4.62 2.74
N GLY A 160 14.12 4.75 1.82
CA GLY A 160 15.06 5.87 1.78
C GLY A 160 16.46 5.44 1.30
N THR A 161 17.42 6.36 1.28
CA THR A 161 18.80 6.07 0.88
C THR A 161 19.50 5.16 1.90
N GLY A 162 19.80 3.93 1.48
CA GLY A 162 20.38 2.88 2.30
C GLY A 162 19.41 2.24 3.31
N ALA A 163 18.10 2.53 3.19
CA ALA A 163 17.06 1.90 4.00
C ALA A 163 16.82 0.44 3.63
N ASN A 164 17.39 -0.05 2.53
CA ASN A 164 17.35 -1.44 2.11
C ASN A 164 18.18 -2.40 3.00
N ASP A 165 18.87 -1.88 4.03
CA ASP A 165 19.68 -2.65 5.00
C ASP A 165 20.91 -3.38 4.42
N LYS A 166 21.22 -3.23 3.12
CA LYS A 166 22.26 -4.03 2.44
C LYS A 166 23.28 -3.20 1.70
N THR A 167 22.87 -2.07 1.14
CA THR A 167 23.72 -1.17 0.35
C THR A 167 23.37 0.29 0.67
N ASN A 168 24.05 1.24 0.03
CA ASN A 168 23.70 2.67 0.10
C ASN A 168 22.72 3.11 -0.99
N ALA A 169 22.11 2.19 -1.74
CA ALA A 169 21.12 2.52 -2.75
C ALA A 169 19.80 2.99 -2.12
N PHE A 170 19.02 3.79 -2.86
CA PHE A 170 17.66 4.10 -2.48
C PHE A 170 16.81 2.83 -2.55
N GLY A 171 16.11 2.51 -1.47
CA GLY A 171 15.42 1.22 -1.37
C GLY A 171 14.58 1.12 -0.12
N GLY A 172 14.13 -0.10 0.18
CA GLY A 172 13.31 -0.36 1.36
C GLY A 172 13.60 -1.72 2.00
N SER A 173 13.27 -1.85 3.27
CA SER A 173 13.37 -3.12 3.98
C SER A 173 12.30 -3.30 5.05
N VAL A 174 11.93 -4.55 5.31
CA VAL A 174 10.95 -4.91 6.35
C VAL A 174 11.14 -6.33 6.87
N TRP A 175 10.99 -6.50 8.19
CA TRP A 175 10.79 -7.81 8.81
C TRP A 175 9.33 -8.09 9.04
N MET A 176 8.92 -9.32 8.73
CA MET A 176 7.52 -9.77 8.80
C MET A 176 7.40 -11.06 9.60
N ASP A 177 6.54 -11.03 10.62
CA ASP A 177 6.00 -12.23 11.25
C ASP A 177 4.92 -12.81 10.32
N ILE A 178 4.93 -14.14 10.16
CA ILE A 178 4.10 -14.84 9.17
C ILE A 178 3.11 -15.78 9.84
N TYR A 179 1.88 -15.75 9.35
CA TYR A 179 0.72 -16.45 9.89
C TYR A 179 0.01 -17.28 8.81
N ALA A 180 -0.67 -18.33 9.25
CA ALA A 180 -1.62 -19.06 8.41
C ALA A 180 -2.92 -18.26 8.26
N ALA A 181 -3.78 -18.66 7.31
CA ALA A 181 -5.07 -18.03 7.06
C ALA A 181 -6.00 -17.95 8.29
N ASN A 182 -5.86 -18.89 9.23
CA ASN A 182 -6.62 -18.91 10.49
C ASN A 182 -5.96 -18.08 11.61
N GLY A 183 -4.95 -17.27 11.29
CA GLY A 183 -4.21 -16.45 12.26
C GLY A 183 -3.20 -17.23 13.13
N LYS A 184 -2.98 -18.52 12.88
CA LYS A 184 -1.96 -19.29 13.60
C LYS A 184 -0.55 -18.79 13.22
N PRO A 185 0.32 -18.46 14.19
CA PRO A 185 1.70 -18.08 13.90
C PRO A 185 2.46 -19.26 13.27
N LEU A 186 3.15 -19.00 12.16
CA LEU A 186 3.98 -19.98 11.44
C LEU A 186 5.47 -19.66 11.58
N TYR A 187 5.86 -18.42 11.25
CA TYR A 187 7.23 -17.97 11.27
C TYR A 187 7.32 -16.62 11.97
N THR A 188 7.57 -16.64 13.28
CA THR A 188 7.62 -15.42 14.09
C THR A 188 8.88 -15.32 14.94
N GLY A 189 9.16 -14.15 15.50
CA GLY A 189 10.30 -13.94 16.39
C GLY A 189 11.62 -14.06 15.64
N SER A 190 12.50 -15.01 15.98
CA SER A 190 13.78 -15.22 15.27
C SER A 190 13.64 -15.88 13.89
N LYS A 191 12.40 -16.27 13.51
CA LYS A 191 12.09 -16.95 12.26
C LYS A 191 11.34 -16.06 11.26
N HIS A 192 11.20 -14.76 11.55
CA HIS A 192 10.54 -13.82 10.64
C HIS A 192 11.13 -13.86 9.24
N TRP A 193 10.33 -13.44 8.27
CA TRP A 193 10.78 -13.24 6.89
C TRP A 193 11.32 -11.83 6.74
N ASP A 194 12.20 -11.64 5.77
CA ASP A 194 12.84 -10.36 5.47
C ASP A 194 12.64 -10.00 4.00
N LEU A 195 12.30 -8.74 3.73
CA LEU A 195 12.33 -8.13 2.41
C LEU A 195 13.37 -7.01 2.43
N ASN A 196 14.29 -7.00 1.46
CA ASN A 196 15.29 -5.96 1.26
C ASN A 196 15.41 -5.71 -0.24
N PHE A 197 15.05 -4.53 -0.72
CA PHE A 197 14.97 -4.23 -2.15
C PHE A 197 15.47 -2.83 -2.47
N ASP A 198 15.95 -2.67 -3.70
CA ASP A 198 16.26 -1.37 -4.28
C ASP A 198 15.02 -0.82 -4.99
N LEU A 199 14.87 0.50 -4.98
CA LEU A 199 13.74 1.22 -5.55
C LEU A 199 14.23 2.17 -6.64
N ASN A 200 13.68 2.04 -7.84
CA ASN A 200 13.95 2.94 -8.96
C ASN A 200 12.67 3.71 -9.28
N TYR A 201 12.72 5.04 -9.21
CA TYR A 201 11.54 5.86 -9.48
C TYR A 201 11.04 5.63 -10.92
N ASN A 202 9.73 5.46 -11.05
CA ASN A 202 9.08 5.21 -12.33
C ASN A 202 7.81 6.08 -12.42
N GLU A 203 7.87 7.10 -13.26
CA GLU A 203 6.78 8.05 -13.48
C GLU A 203 5.56 7.43 -14.14
N ASP A 204 5.73 6.38 -14.96
CA ASP A 204 4.62 5.69 -15.65
C ASP A 204 3.69 4.96 -14.67
N LEU A 205 4.14 4.73 -13.42
CA LEU A 205 3.33 4.13 -12.36
C LEU A 205 2.44 5.15 -11.63
N VAL A 206 2.65 6.45 -11.88
CA VAL A 206 1.86 7.52 -11.28
C VAL A 206 0.80 7.96 -12.30
N PRO A 207 -0.50 7.77 -12.03
CA PRO A 207 -1.54 8.18 -12.95
C PRO A 207 -1.45 9.68 -13.22
N ASP A 208 -1.50 10.06 -14.50
CA ASP A 208 -1.75 11.44 -14.87
C ASP A 208 -3.11 11.84 -14.29
N ILE A 209 -3.08 12.63 -13.21
CA ILE A 209 -4.28 13.25 -12.67
C ILE A 209 -4.62 14.39 -13.62
N ASN A 210 -5.17 14.05 -14.77
CA ASN A 210 -5.76 15.00 -15.67
C ASN A 210 -7.08 15.43 -15.02
N VAL A 211 -6.99 16.29 -14.01
CA VAL A 211 -8.13 16.80 -13.25
C VAL A 211 -9.06 17.42 -14.29
N PRO A 212 -10.22 16.81 -14.58
CA PRO A 212 -11.15 17.41 -15.52
C PRO A 212 -11.47 18.79 -14.96
N THR A 213 -11.31 19.83 -15.79
CA THR A 213 -11.62 21.20 -15.42
C THR A 213 -12.93 21.18 -14.65
N PRO A 214 -12.94 21.61 -13.38
CA PRO A 214 -13.97 21.15 -12.46
C PRO A 214 -15.34 21.53 -13.03
N ALA A 215 -16.23 20.54 -13.10
CA ALA A 215 -17.62 20.75 -13.51
C ALA A 215 -18.36 21.69 -12.54
N THR A 216 -17.69 22.29 -11.55
CA THR A 216 -18.19 23.38 -10.70
C THR A 216 -18.78 24.51 -11.51
N LEU A 217 -18.23 24.85 -12.68
CA LEU A 217 -18.89 25.81 -13.58
C LEU A 217 -20.22 25.26 -14.13
N GLY A 218 -20.24 24.00 -14.57
CA GLY A 218 -21.47 23.35 -15.06
C GLY A 218 -22.55 23.20 -13.98
N LEU A 219 -22.15 22.79 -12.77
CA LEU A 219 -23.03 22.65 -11.60
C LEU A 219 -23.51 24.00 -11.07
N LEU A 220 -22.67 25.04 -11.11
CA LEU A 220 -23.09 26.41 -10.79
C LEU A 220 -24.13 26.91 -11.81
N VAL A 221 -23.91 26.68 -13.10
CA VAL A 221 -24.88 27.02 -14.15
C VAL A 221 -26.20 26.27 -13.98
N LEU A 222 -26.15 24.96 -13.69
CA LEU A 222 -27.33 24.16 -13.37
C LEU A 222 -28.06 24.66 -12.11
N GLY A 223 -27.31 25.00 -11.06
CA GLY A 223 -27.86 25.56 -9.82
C GLY A 223 -28.57 26.90 -10.05
N ILE A 224 -27.97 27.79 -10.86
CA ILE A 224 -28.58 29.07 -11.25
C ILE A 224 -29.85 28.82 -12.08
N ALA A 225 -29.80 27.92 -13.08
CA ALA A 225 -30.94 27.62 -13.94
C ALA A 225 -32.14 27.08 -13.15
N VAL A 226 -31.91 26.15 -12.21
CA VAL A 226 -32.95 25.62 -11.32
C VAL A 226 -33.55 26.72 -10.45
N THR A 227 -32.70 27.60 -9.90
CA THR A 227 -33.16 28.73 -9.07
C THR A 227 -34.02 29.73 -9.87
N CYS A 228 -33.60 30.05 -11.11
CA CYS A 228 -34.35 30.92 -12.01
C CYS A 228 -35.71 30.32 -12.43
N LEU A 229 -35.73 29.02 -12.76
CA LEU A 229 -36.97 28.31 -13.12
C LEU A 229 -37.94 28.22 -11.94
N SER A 230 -37.43 27.98 -10.72
CA SER A 230 -38.26 27.92 -9.52
C SER A 230 -38.88 29.28 -9.18
N ARG A 231 -38.18 30.40 -9.41
CA ARG A 231 -38.72 31.75 -9.20
C ARG A 231 -39.85 32.09 -10.17
N ARG A 232 -39.69 31.76 -11.47
CA ARG A 232 -40.72 32.01 -12.49
C ARG A 232 -42.04 31.29 -12.19
N LYS A 233 -41.96 30.06 -11.69
CA LYS A 233 -43.16 29.26 -11.39
C LYS A 233 -43.97 29.84 -10.22
N ASN A 234 -43.32 30.45 -9.24
CA ASN A 234 -44.00 31.09 -8.10
C ASN A 234 -44.66 32.43 -8.47
N SER A 235 -44.12 33.18 -9.44
CA SER A 235 -44.70 34.44 -9.89
C SER A 235 -45.94 34.29 -10.79
N GLN A 236 -46.20 33.09 -11.34
CA GLN A 236 -47.41 32.81 -12.14
C GLN A 236 -48.58 32.26 -11.31
N ALA A 237 -48.35 31.96 -10.03
CA ALA A 237 -49.35 31.40 -9.11
C ALA A 237 -49.97 32.45 -8.18
N SER A 238 -49.63 33.73 -8.38
CA SER A 238 -50.13 34.92 -7.66
C SER A 238 -50.80 35.85 -8.65
#